data_AF-A0A0B4CZ05-F1
#
_entry.id   AF-A0A0B4CZ05-F1
#
_cell.length_a   1.000
_cell.length_b   1.000
_cell.length_c   1.000
_cell.angle_alpha   90.00
_cell.angle_beta   90.00
_cell.angle_gamma   90.00
#
_symmetry.space_group_name_H-M   'P 1'
#
loop_
_entity.id
_entity.type
_entity.pdbx_description
1 polymer ?
#
loop_
_entity_poly.entity_id
_entity_poly.type
_entity_poly.pdbx_seq_one_letter_code
_entity_poly.pdbx_strand_id
1 'polypeptide(L)' 'MNTQNRRKPTNLSLDNALLSEARALDVNLSRAAEQGIRAAVQRAQMLLWQQENAAALASSNAHVDQNGLPLSRVRQF' A
#
# COMPACT_ATOMS: atom_id res chain seq x y z
N MET A 1 10.93 21.39 6.76
CA MET A 1 12.01 20.41 7.06
C MET A 1 12.22 19.57 5.81
N ASN A 2 13.32 19.78 5.09
CA ASN A 2 13.59 19.07 3.84
C ASN A 2 14.24 17.72 4.21
N THR A 3 13.43 16.66 4.33
CA THR A 3 13.93 15.30 4.54
C THR A 3 14.60 14.84 3.26
N GLN A 4 15.90 15.14 3.14
CA GLN A 4 16.77 14.55 2.13
C GLN A 4 16.66 13.02 2.30
N ASN A 5 15.91 12.39 1.40
CA ASN A 5 15.64 10.96 1.39
C ASN A 5 16.94 10.23 1.04
N ARG A 6 17.80 10.05 2.04
CA ARG A 6 19.13 9.46 1.89
C ARG A 6 18.95 7.98 1.56
N ARG A 7 19.08 7.64 0.27
CA ARG A 7 19.05 6.25 -0.19
C ARG A 7 20.20 5.48 0.46
N LYS A 8 19.87 4.38 1.12
CA LYS A 8 20.86 3.45 1.66
C LYS A 8 21.05 2.31 0.66
N PRO A 9 22.28 2.07 0.15
CA PRO A 9 22.58 0.88 -0.64
C PRO A 9 22.23 -0.37 0.17
N THR A 10 21.53 -1.30 -0.47
CA THR A 10 21.10 -2.56 0.16
C THR A 10 21.39 -3.70 -0.81
N ASN A 11 22.07 -4.74 -0.34
CA ASN A 11 22.32 -5.94 -1.14
C ASN A 11 21.06 -6.81 -1.14
N LEU A 12 20.63 -7.22 -2.34
CA LEU A 12 19.46 -8.05 -2.56
C LEU A 12 19.87 -9.23 -3.46
N SER A 13 19.37 -10.42 -3.14
CA SER A 13 19.49 -11.59 -4.00
C SER A 13 18.27 -11.65 -4.90
N LEU A 14 18.48 -11.60 -6.22
CA LEU A 14 17.44 -11.67 -7.24
C LEU A 14 17.81 -12.73 -8.27
N ASP A 15 16.80 -13.20 -9.00
CA ASP A 15 17.00 -14.16 -10.08
C ASP A 15 17.95 -13.60 -11.15
N ASN A 16 18.91 -14.44 -11.55
CA ASN A 16 19.97 -14.00 -12.46
C ASN A 16 19.45 -13.79 -13.89
N ALA A 17 18.51 -14.63 -14.35
CA ALA A 17 17.92 -14.50 -15.68
C ALA A 17 17.12 -13.20 -15.79
N LEU A 18 16.33 -12.87 -14.76
CA LEU A 18 15.59 -11.61 -14.67
C LEU A 18 16.52 -10.39 -14.67
N LEU A 19 17.63 -10.45 -13.92
CA LEU A 19 18.62 -9.36 -13.92
C LEU A 19 19.28 -9.18 -15.28
N SER A 20 19.58 -10.26 -15.98
CA SER A 20 20.15 -10.23 -17.33
C SER A 20 19.18 -9.60 -18.33
N GLU A 21 17.91 -10.04 -18.31
CA GLU A 21 16.85 -9.48 -19.15
C GLU A 21 16.63 -7.98 -18.87
N ALA A 22 16.50 -7.60 -17.59
CA ALA A 22 16.33 -6.21 -17.20
C ALA A 22 17.49 -5.32 -17.69
N ARG A 23 18.73 -5.81 -17.65
CA ARG A 23 19.90 -5.08 -18.20
C ARG A 23 19.85 -5.00 -19.71
N ALA A 24 19.47 -6.07 -20.40
CA ALA A 24 19.33 -6.07 -21.86
C ALA A 24 18.27 -5.08 -22.35
N LEU A 25 17.25 -4.82 -21.52
CA LEU A 25 16.17 -3.88 -21.79
C LEU A 25 16.40 -2.47 -21.20
N ASP A 26 17.61 -2.17 -20.71
CA ASP A 26 17.97 -0.88 -20.07
C ASP A 26 17.03 -0.46 -18.92
N VAL A 27 16.52 -1.44 -18.17
CA VAL A 27 15.65 -1.19 -17.02
C VAL A 27 16.45 -0.63 -15.86
N ASN A 28 15.98 0.49 -15.29
CA ASN A 28 16.55 1.04 -14.08
C ASN A 28 16.21 0.18 -12.84
N LEU A 29 17.08 -0.77 -12.53
CA LEU A 29 16.92 -1.75 -11.45
C LEU A 29 16.61 -1.11 -10.10
N SER A 30 17.31 -0.04 -9.72
CA SER A 30 17.11 0.63 -8.44
C SER A 30 15.71 1.25 -8.35
N ARG A 31 15.24 1.90 -9.42
CA ARG A 31 13.91 2.50 -9.46
C ARG A 31 12.81 1.42 -9.44
N ALA A 32 12.98 0.35 -10.21
CA ALA A 32 12.05 -0.77 -10.24
C ALA A 32 11.94 -1.46 -8.87
N ALA A 33 13.08 -1.73 -8.21
CA ALA A 33 13.11 -2.30 -6.88
C ALA A 33 12.43 -1.38 -5.85
N GLU A 34 12.72 -0.07 -5.88
CA GLU A 34 12.10 0.89 -4.97
C GLU A 34 10.57 0.96 -5.14
N GLN A 35 10.08 0.91 -6.39
CA GLN A 35 8.65 0.87 -6.69
C GLN A 35 8.00 -0.41 -6.17
N GLY A 36 8.61 -1.57 -6.42
CA GLY A 36 8.12 -2.86 -5.94
C GLY A 36 8.05 -2.92 -4.41
N ILE A 37 9.11 -2.46 -3.73
CA ILE A 37 9.16 -2.39 -2.26
C ILE A 37 8.06 -1.46 -1.72
N ARG A 38 7.90 -0.26 -2.32
CA ARG A 38 6.86 0.69 -1.91
C ARG A 38 5.46 0.07 -2.02
N ALA A 39 5.17 -0.60 -3.13
CA ALA A 39 3.88 -1.26 -3.34
C ALA A 39 3.65 -2.42 -2.33
N ALA A 40 4.69 -3.21 -2.04
CA ALA A 40 4.61 -4.27 -1.04
C ALA A 40 4.35 -3.72 0.37
N VAL A 41 5.06 -2.65 0.75
CA VAL A 41 4.91 -1.97 2.05
C VAL A 41 3.53 -1.34 2.20
N GLN A 42 2.98 -0.72 1.16
CA GLN A 42 1.62 -0.19 1.18
C GLN A 42 0.57 -1.28 1.38
N ARG A 43 0.70 -2.41 0.66
CA ARG A 43 -0.20 -3.56 0.83
C ARG A 43 -0.13 -4.13 2.25
N ALA A 44 1.06 -4.30 2.80
CA ALA A 44 1.23 -4.79 4.16
C ALA A 44 0.58 -3.87 5.20
N GLN A 45 0.77 -2.55 5.08
CA GLN A 45 0.12 -1.57 5.96
C GLN A 45 -1.40 -1.60 5.84
N MET A 46 -1.94 -1.70 4.62
CA MET A 46 -3.39 -1.81 4.40
C MET A 46 -3.96 -3.06 5.09
N LEU A 47 -3.29 -4.20 4.98
CA LEU A 47 -3.72 -5.44 5.63
C LEU A 47 -3.65 -5.35 7.16
N LEU A 48 -2.63 -4.68 7.70
CA LEU A 48 -2.52 -4.43 9.14
C LEU A 48 -3.66 -3.53 9.60
N TRP A 49 -3.88 -2.41 8.91
CA TRP A 49 -4.95 -1.46 9.24
C TRP A 49 -6.33 -2.14 9.20
N GLN A 50 -6.60 -2.98 8.19
CA GLN A 50 -7.86 -3.73 8.10
C GLN A 50 -8.06 -4.65 9.30
N GLN A 51 -7.01 -5.36 9.74
CA GLN A 51 -7.10 -6.22 10.92
C GLN A 51 -7.35 -5.41 12.20
N GLU A 52 -6.62 -4.31 12.39
CA GLU A 52 -6.76 -3.45 13.56
C GLU A 52 -8.14 -2.77 13.63
N ASN A 53 -8.72 -2.43 12.48
CA ASN A 53 -9.97 -1.68 12.39
C ASN A 53 -11.19 -2.56 12.12
N ALA A 54 -11.03 -3.88 12.02
CA ALA A 54 -12.12 -4.82 11.71
C ALA A 54 -13.29 -4.70 12.71
N ALA A 55 -12.99 -4.59 14.01
CA ALA A 55 -14.01 -4.46 15.05
C ALA A 55 -14.74 -3.10 14.98
N ALA A 56 -14.01 -2.02 14.70
CA ALA A 56 -14.59 -0.69 14.55
C ALA A 56 -15.49 -0.60 13.31
N LEU A 57 -15.06 -1.18 12.19
CA LEU A 57 -15.84 -1.28 10.96
C LEU A 57 -17.10 -2.14 11.17
N ALA A 58 -16.99 -3.29 11.84
CA ALA A 58 -18.14 -4.14 12.14
C ALA A 58 -19.16 -3.42 13.04
N SER A 59 -18.71 -2.71 14.07
CA SER A 59 -19.56 -1.91 14.95
C SER A 59 -20.28 -0.79 14.18
N SER A 60 -19.54 -0.07 13.34
CA SER A 60 -20.09 0.99 12.49
C SER A 60 -21.14 0.46 11.51
N ASN A 61 -20.84 -0.66 10.84
CA ASN A 61 -21.77 -1.32 9.91
C ASN A 61 -23.05 -1.78 10.63
N ALA A 62 -22.90 -2.45 11.78
CA ALA A 62 -24.05 -2.88 12.59
C ALA A 62 -24.92 -1.69 13.05
N HIS A 63 -24.30 -0.56 13.39
CA HIS A 63 -25.03 0.65 13.72
C HIS A 63 -25.83 1.19 12.53
N VAL A 64 -25.26 1.22 11.33
CA VAL A 64 -25.95 1.62 10.09
C VAL A 64 -27.08 0.65 9.74
N ASP A 65 -26.88 -0.65 9.87
CA ASP A 65 -27.92 -1.65 9.61
C ASP A 65 -29.12 -1.48 10.55
N GLN A 66 -28.86 -1.13 11.81
CA GLN A 66 -29.91 -0.93 12.82
C GLN A 66 -30.61 0.44 12.72
N ASN A 67 -29.86 1.50 12.43
CA ASN A 67 -30.34 2.88 12.54
C ASN A 67 -30.55 3.57 11.18
N GLY A 68 -30.21 2.89 10.09
CA GLY A 68 -30.15 3.46 8.74
C GLY A 68 -28.94 4.37 8.56
N LEU A 69 -28.74 4.84 7.33
CA LEU A 69 -27.64 5.75 7.00
C LEU A 69 -27.82 7.10 7.70
N PRO A 70 -26.84 7.54 8.52
CA PRO A 70 -26.84 8.88 9.07
C PRO A 70 -26.92 9.90 7.95
N LEU A 71 -27.74 10.94 8.13
CA LEU A 71 -27.90 12.05 7.17
C LEU A 71 -28.49 11.66 5.80
N SER A 72 -29.03 10.45 5.64
CA SER A 72 -29.77 10.04 4.43
C SER A 72 -30.90 11.00 4.06
N ARG A 73 -31.52 11.66 5.04
CA ARG A 73 -32.62 12.64 4.84
C ARG A 73 -32.19 14.00 4.28
N VAL A 74 -30.90 14.34 4.29
CA VAL A 74 -30.42 15.67 3.86
C VAL A 74 -29.42 15.63 2.70
N ARG A 75 -29.13 14.44 2.16
CA ARG A 75 -28.20 14.30 1.04
C ARG A 75 -28.89 14.68 -0.28
N GLN A 76 -28.49 15.82 -0.86
CA GLN A 76 -28.85 16.20 -2.23
C GLN A 76 -27.85 15.55 -3.21
N PHE A 77 -28.35 15.03 -4.32
CA PHE A 77 -27.58 14.39 -5.41
C PHE A 77 -27.20 15.41 -6.48
#